data_AF-A0A117YKZ4-F1
#
_entry.id   AF-A0A117YKZ4-F1
#
_cell.length_a   1.000
_cell.length_b   1.000
_cell.length_c   1.000
_cell.angle_alpha   90.00
_cell.angle_beta   90.00
_cell.angle_gamma   90.00
#
_symmetry.space_group_name_H-M   'P 1'
#
loop_
_entity.id
_entity.type
_entity.pdbx_description
1 polymer ?
#
loop_
_entity_poly.entity_id
_entity_poly.type
_entity_poly.pdbx_seq_one_letter_code
_entity_poly.pdbx_strand_id
1 'polypeptide(L)'
;MELTQLGSHVAQFGFAEKQKHAQALMYGMANISEYVSRGICYDAAAFVRYLLQGPAFITPNMLIDTSAQNWRPRFNFEAGNQWDGRGSIPAGTAIGFSRDGNVFHAAIAIGGTRIRAVNGGRLGNGWLVPVDLARVLAPGDDGTFLYDRTNIRVHLSRL
;
A
#
# COMPACT_ATOMS: atom_id res chain seq x y z
N MET A 1 14.68 2.64 1.72
CA MET A 1 14.02 1.50 2.40
C MET A 1 15.02 0.36 2.47
N GLU A 2 14.77 -0.66 3.28
CA GLU A 2 15.68 -1.81 3.36
C GLU A 2 15.16 -2.94 2.44
N LEU A 3 15.77 -3.05 1.26
CA LEU A 3 15.50 -4.13 0.32
C LEU A 3 16.32 -5.38 0.69
N THR A 4 15.72 -6.55 0.49
CA THR A 4 16.46 -7.82 0.52
C THR A 4 17.30 -7.97 -0.75
N GLN A 5 18.15 -9.00 -0.81
CA GLN A 5 18.87 -9.34 -2.04
C GLN A 5 17.91 -9.56 -3.23
N LEU A 6 16.80 -10.27 -3.02
CA LEU A 6 15.78 -10.47 -4.06
C LEU A 6 15.10 -9.15 -4.43
N GLY A 7 14.73 -8.32 -3.44
CA GLY A 7 14.13 -7.01 -3.67
C GLY A 7 15.02 -6.10 -4.52
N SER A 8 16.31 -6.03 -4.20
CA SER A 8 17.30 -5.28 -4.97
C SER A 8 17.46 -5.81 -6.39
N HIS A 9 17.49 -7.14 -6.57
CA HIS A 9 17.63 -7.76 -7.88
C HIS A 9 16.40 -7.49 -8.77
N VAL A 10 15.21 -7.71 -8.24
CA VAL A 10 13.94 -7.47 -8.95
C VAL A 10 13.75 -5.98 -9.26
N ALA A 11 14.24 -5.08 -8.40
CA ALA A 11 14.20 -3.65 -8.68
C ALA A 11 15.02 -3.24 -9.92
N GLN A 12 15.98 -4.05 -10.35
CA GLN A 12 16.78 -3.80 -11.56
C GLN A 12 16.17 -4.39 -12.84
N PHE A 13 15.13 -5.22 -12.73
CA PHE A 13 14.52 -5.85 -13.89
C PHE A 13 13.82 -4.88 -14.85
N GLY A 14 13.58 -5.37 -16.07
CA GLY A 14 12.69 -4.74 -17.03
C GLY A 14 11.25 -4.64 -16.50
N PHE A 15 10.46 -3.76 -17.11
CA PHE A 15 9.10 -3.48 -16.66
C PHE A 15 8.20 -4.72 -16.69
N ALA A 16 8.29 -5.55 -17.74
CA ALA A 16 7.47 -6.75 -17.86
C ALA A 16 7.72 -7.76 -16.73
N GLU A 17 8.98 -7.99 -16.38
CA GLU A 17 9.36 -8.86 -15.27
C GLU A 17 8.93 -8.29 -13.92
N LYS A 18 9.09 -6.97 -13.70
CA LYS A 18 8.60 -6.29 -12.49
C LYS A 18 7.10 -6.48 -12.31
N GLN A 19 6.32 -6.37 -13.38
CA GLN A 19 4.88 -6.60 -13.32
C GLN A 19 4.52 -8.02 -12.88
N LYS A 20 5.28 -9.05 -13.30
CA LYS A 20 5.07 -10.43 -12.83
C LYS A 20 5.24 -10.54 -11.31
N HIS A 21 6.28 -9.93 -10.76
CA HIS A 21 6.50 -9.89 -9.31
C HIS A 21 5.42 -9.08 -8.58
N ALA A 22 5.01 -7.94 -9.13
CA ALA A 22 3.91 -7.15 -8.57
C ALA A 22 2.60 -7.95 -8.52
N GLN A 23 2.27 -8.66 -9.60
CA GLN A 23 1.10 -9.54 -9.65
C GLN A 23 1.20 -10.68 -8.64
N ALA A 24 2.36 -11.35 -8.54
CA ALA A 24 2.57 -12.39 -7.54
C ALA A 24 2.34 -11.86 -6.11
N LEU A 25 2.85 -10.66 -5.81
CA LEU A 25 2.63 -9.98 -4.52
C LEU A 25 1.15 -9.62 -4.31
N MET A 26 0.45 -9.09 -5.32
CA MET A 26 -0.97 -8.70 -5.21
C MET A 26 -1.91 -9.90 -5.13
N TYR A 27 -1.60 -11.02 -5.78
CA TYR A 27 -2.41 -12.24 -5.74
C TYR A 27 -2.02 -13.20 -4.62
N GLY A 28 -0.97 -12.88 -3.85
CA GLY A 28 -0.56 -13.66 -2.67
C GLY A 28 0.22 -14.92 -3.02
N MET A 29 0.82 -14.95 -4.20
CA MET A 29 1.77 -16.00 -4.63
C MET A 29 3.18 -15.75 -4.09
N ALA A 30 3.46 -14.54 -3.60
CA ALA A 30 4.73 -14.15 -2.98
C ALA A 30 4.49 -13.30 -1.73
N ASN A 31 5.41 -13.36 -0.77
CA ASN A 31 5.36 -12.55 0.44
C ASN A 31 6.26 -11.30 0.28
N ILE A 32 5.77 -10.13 0.69
CA ILE A 32 6.54 -8.89 0.60
C ILE A 32 7.83 -8.92 1.44
N SER A 33 7.87 -9.72 2.51
CA SER A 33 9.07 -9.87 3.34
C SER A 33 10.25 -10.48 2.58
N GLU A 34 10.00 -11.17 1.47
CA GLU A 34 11.05 -11.67 0.58
C GLU A 34 11.74 -10.53 -0.20
N TYR A 35 11.13 -9.33 -0.26
CA TYR A 35 11.60 -8.17 -1.03
C TYR A 35 11.99 -7.00 -0.14
N VAL A 36 11.28 -6.79 0.98
CA VAL A 36 11.47 -5.66 1.90
C VAL A 36 11.60 -6.17 3.35
N SER A 37 12.75 -5.97 3.98
CA SER A 37 13.16 -6.70 5.19
C SER A 37 12.40 -6.31 6.47
N ARG A 38 12.03 -5.03 6.63
CA ARG A 38 11.55 -4.50 7.92
C ARG A 38 10.04 -4.63 8.15
N GLY A 39 9.29 -5.14 7.18
CA GLY A 39 7.83 -5.24 7.27
C GLY A 39 7.13 -3.89 7.45
N ILE A 40 7.74 -2.78 7.03
CA ILE A 40 7.15 -1.45 7.19
C ILE A 40 6.08 -1.23 6.11
N CYS A 41 4.87 -0.87 6.53
CA CYS A 41 3.71 -0.73 5.64
C CYS A 41 3.94 0.20 4.45
N TYR A 42 4.56 1.37 4.69
CA TYR A 42 4.90 2.32 3.64
C TYR A 42 5.91 1.76 2.63
N ASP A 43 6.96 1.09 3.10
CA ASP A 43 7.99 0.54 2.23
C ASP A 43 7.42 -0.59 1.37
N ALA A 44 6.61 -1.47 1.96
CA ALA A 44 5.88 -2.52 1.26
C ALA A 44 4.98 -1.97 0.15
N ALA A 45 4.17 -0.95 0.46
CA ALA A 45 3.31 -0.30 -0.53
C ALA A 45 4.14 0.37 -1.63
N ALA A 46 5.22 1.07 -1.28
CA ALA A 46 6.05 1.81 -2.23
C ALA A 46 6.76 0.87 -3.19
N PHE A 47 7.27 -0.26 -2.70
CA PHE A 47 7.91 -1.27 -3.52
C PHE A 47 6.94 -1.85 -4.55
N VAL A 48 5.71 -2.18 -4.17
CA VAL A 48 4.71 -2.70 -5.13
C VAL A 48 4.30 -1.64 -6.15
N ARG A 49 4.10 -0.37 -5.74
CA ARG A 49 3.82 0.72 -6.69
C ARG A 49 4.95 0.89 -7.70
N TYR A 50 6.19 0.84 -7.23
CA TYR A 50 7.38 0.90 -8.09
C TYR A 50 7.37 -0.21 -9.15
N LEU A 51 7.06 -1.45 -8.76
CA LEU A 51 7.00 -2.58 -9.69
C LEU A 51 5.86 -2.45 -10.70
N LEU A 52 4.74 -1.82 -10.33
CA LEU A 52 3.55 -1.66 -11.19
C LEU A 52 3.69 -0.56 -12.24
N GLN A 53 4.36 0.54 -11.91
CA GLN A 53 4.41 1.74 -12.75
C GLN A 53 5.78 2.05 -13.33
N GLY A 54 6.82 1.35 -12.89
CA GLY A 54 8.19 1.67 -13.27
C GLY A 54 8.65 3.04 -12.74
N PRO A 55 9.75 3.60 -13.28
CA PRO A 55 10.44 4.74 -12.70
C PRO A 55 9.73 6.09 -12.85
N ALA A 56 8.56 6.14 -13.52
CA ALA A 56 7.85 7.40 -13.81
C ALA A 56 7.37 8.13 -12.55
N PHE A 57 7.07 7.40 -11.47
CA PHE A 57 6.56 7.96 -10.22
C PHE A 57 7.46 7.69 -9.01
N ILE A 58 8.06 6.50 -8.95
CA ILE A 58 9.04 6.12 -7.92
C ILE A 58 10.32 5.74 -8.65
N THR A 59 11.41 6.47 -8.44
CA THR A 59 12.69 6.13 -9.07
C THR A 59 13.47 5.09 -8.26
N PRO A 60 14.44 4.38 -8.85
CA PRO A 60 15.31 3.47 -8.09
C PRO A 60 15.99 4.15 -6.89
N ASN A 61 16.47 5.40 -7.05
CA ASN A 61 17.11 6.14 -5.96
C ASN A 61 16.13 6.41 -4.82
N MET A 62 14.84 6.67 -5.10
CA MET A 62 13.84 6.83 -4.04
C MET A 62 13.69 5.56 -3.20
N LEU A 63 13.81 4.37 -3.80
CA LEU A 63 13.79 3.12 -3.02
C LEU A 63 14.97 3.04 -2.04
N ILE A 64 16.12 3.63 -2.37
CA ILE A 64 17.29 3.65 -1.50
C ILE A 64 17.09 4.70 -0.39
N ASP A 65 16.79 5.93 -0.81
CA ASP A 65 16.84 7.12 0.05
C ASP A 65 15.58 7.34 0.90
N THR A 66 14.44 6.76 0.51
CA THR A 66 13.16 6.96 1.20
C THR A 66 12.75 5.71 1.98
N SER A 67 12.40 5.87 3.25
CA SER A 67 11.95 4.77 4.09
C SER A 67 10.84 5.17 5.05
N ALA A 68 10.01 4.20 5.42
CA ALA A 68 8.95 4.36 6.41
C ALA A 68 8.04 5.56 6.14
N GLN A 69 7.76 6.37 7.16
CA GLN A 69 6.85 7.52 7.06
C GLN A 69 7.33 8.59 6.06
N ASN A 70 8.60 8.57 5.65
CA ASN A 70 9.12 9.50 4.64
C ASN A 70 8.53 9.27 3.24
N TRP A 71 7.80 8.16 3.04
CA TRP A 71 6.97 7.96 1.85
C TRP A 71 5.68 8.79 1.84
N ARG A 72 5.20 9.28 2.99
CA ARG A 72 3.93 10.03 3.08
C ARG A 72 3.84 11.19 2.09
N PRO A 73 4.85 12.09 1.97
CA PRO A 73 4.79 13.19 1.01
C PRO A 73 4.82 12.71 -0.45
N ARG A 74 5.42 11.54 -0.72
CA ARG A 74 5.52 10.96 -2.07
C ARG A 74 4.18 10.39 -2.50
N PHE A 75 3.53 9.58 -1.65
CA PHE A 75 2.21 9.04 -1.93
C PHE A 75 1.12 10.11 -2.04
N ASN A 76 1.34 11.26 -1.41
CA ASN A 76 0.45 12.43 -1.50
C ASN A 76 -1.03 12.05 -1.27
N PHE A 77 -1.28 11.25 -0.23
CA PHE A 77 -2.61 10.68 0.06
C PHE A 77 -3.68 11.75 0.21
N GLU A 78 -3.34 12.89 0.82
CA GLU A 78 -4.26 13.99 1.11
C GLU A 78 -4.76 14.71 -0.15
N ALA A 79 -4.01 14.66 -1.26
CA ALA A 79 -4.46 15.16 -2.56
C ALA A 79 -5.26 14.12 -3.35
N GLY A 80 -5.38 12.91 -2.81
CA GLY A 80 -6.13 11.80 -3.39
C GLY A 80 -7.64 11.90 -3.18
N ASN A 81 -8.37 10.94 -3.73
CA ASN A 81 -9.80 10.81 -3.45
C ASN A 81 -9.98 10.04 -2.14
N GLN A 82 -11.01 10.37 -1.37
CA GLN A 82 -11.40 9.57 -0.21
C GLN A 82 -12.33 8.44 -0.66
N TRP A 83 -12.12 7.25 -0.09
CA TRP A 83 -12.99 6.11 -0.34
C TRP A 83 -14.23 6.18 0.57
N ASP A 84 -15.40 5.96 -0.02
CA ASP A 84 -16.71 6.09 0.62
C ASP A 84 -17.20 4.80 1.31
N GLY A 85 -16.41 3.74 1.25
CA GLY A 85 -16.75 2.43 1.82
C GLY A 85 -17.51 1.51 0.86
N ARG A 86 -17.85 1.97 -0.34
CA ARG A 86 -18.73 1.26 -1.28
C ARG A 86 -18.10 1.07 -2.65
N GLY A 87 -17.37 2.06 -3.14
CA GLY A 87 -16.78 2.05 -4.47
C GLY A 87 -15.74 0.94 -4.65
N SER A 88 -15.67 0.36 -5.85
CA SER A 88 -14.56 -0.53 -6.20
C SER A 88 -13.27 0.27 -6.33
N ILE A 89 -12.20 -0.18 -5.67
CA ILE A 89 -10.87 0.42 -5.71
C ILE A 89 -10.06 -0.29 -6.81
N PRO A 90 -9.44 0.44 -7.75
CA PRO A 90 -8.56 -0.16 -8.75
C PRO A 90 -7.41 -0.97 -8.11
N ALA A 91 -7.08 -2.11 -8.72
CA ALA A 91 -5.94 -2.89 -8.29
C ALA A 91 -4.63 -2.10 -8.50
N GLY A 92 -3.73 -2.21 -7.54
CA GLY A 92 -2.45 -1.51 -7.52
C GLY A 92 -2.50 -0.10 -6.91
N THR A 93 -3.67 0.43 -6.56
CA THR A 93 -3.78 1.73 -5.88
C THR A 93 -3.14 1.68 -4.50
N ALA A 94 -2.27 2.66 -4.19
CA ALA A 94 -1.78 2.85 -2.82
C ALA A 94 -2.86 3.50 -1.95
N ILE A 95 -3.08 2.91 -0.78
CA ILE A 95 -4.11 3.31 0.18
C ILE A 95 -3.46 3.87 1.42
N GLY A 96 -3.92 5.02 1.89
CA GLY A 96 -3.49 5.65 3.13
C GLY A 96 -4.62 5.69 4.15
N PHE A 97 -4.38 5.22 5.36
CA PHE A 97 -5.32 5.33 6.47
C PHE A 97 -4.90 6.48 7.36
N SER A 98 -5.79 7.44 7.57
CA SER A 98 -5.51 8.63 8.36
C SER A 98 -6.42 8.77 9.56
N ARG A 99 -5.85 9.27 10.66
CA ARG A 99 -6.55 9.67 11.88
C ARG A 99 -6.13 11.10 12.18
N ASP A 100 -7.09 12.00 12.41
CA ASP A 100 -6.82 13.41 12.71
C ASP A 100 -5.88 14.08 11.68
N GLY A 101 -6.10 13.79 10.40
CA GLY A 101 -5.28 14.30 9.29
C GLY A 101 -3.93 13.60 9.11
N ASN A 102 -3.52 12.71 10.02
CA ASN A 102 -2.24 12.01 9.93
C ASN A 102 -2.41 10.60 9.37
N VAL A 103 -1.81 10.35 8.21
CA VAL A 103 -1.70 8.99 7.66
C VAL A 103 -0.77 8.19 8.57
N PHE A 104 -1.29 7.11 9.17
CA PHE A 104 -0.57 6.25 10.09
C PHE A 104 -0.26 4.87 9.52
N HIS A 105 -0.95 4.47 8.45
CA HIS A 105 -0.79 3.16 7.81
C HIS A 105 -0.98 3.25 6.30
N ALA A 106 -0.31 2.36 5.57
CA ALA A 106 -0.40 2.27 4.12
C ALA A 106 -0.59 0.83 3.65
N ALA A 107 -1.33 0.66 2.55
CA ALA A 107 -1.63 -0.64 1.95
C ALA A 107 -1.69 -0.54 0.42
N ILE A 108 -1.81 -1.69 -0.24
CA ILE A 108 -2.06 -1.77 -1.68
C ILE A 108 -3.41 -2.43 -1.94
N ALA A 109 -4.26 -1.78 -2.70
CA ALA A 109 -5.49 -2.38 -3.21
C ALA A 109 -5.17 -3.49 -4.21
N ILE A 110 -5.88 -4.61 -4.10
CA ILE A 110 -5.77 -5.74 -5.02
C ILE A 110 -7.03 -5.90 -5.88
N GLY A 111 -7.84 -4.83 -5.96
CA GLY A 111 -9.09 -4.77 -6.71
C GLY A 111 -10.34 -4.96 -5.84
N GLY A 112 -11.42 -4.26 -6.19
CA GLY A 112 -12.65 -4.27 -5.42
C GLY A 112 -12.43 -3.53 -4.10
N THR A 113 -12.77 -4.16 -2.97
CA THR A 113 -12.61 -3.57 -1.63
C THR A 113 -11.44 -4.20 -0.86
N ARG A 114 -10.61 -5.00 -1.54
CA ARG A 114 -9.57 -5.81 -0.90
C ARG A 114 -8.20 -5.15 -0.98
N ILE A 115 -7.42 -5.32 0.09
CA ILE A 115 -6.06 -4.81 0.21
C ILE A 115 -5.08 -5.89 0.69
N ARG A 116 -3.79 -5.62 0.47
CA ARG A 116 -2.68 -6.27 1.17
C ARG A 116 -1.86 -5.23 1.93
N ALA A 117 -1.48 -5.58 3.14
CA ALA A 117 -0.71 -4.73 4.03
C ALA A 117 0.13 -5.58 5.00
N VAL A 118 1.00 -4.91 5.75
CA VAL A 118 1.79 -5.47 6.85
C VAL A 118 1.74 -4.51 8.03
N ASN A 119 1.75 -5.02 9.26
CA ASN A 119 1.77 -4.20 10.48
C ASN A 119 0.61 -3.18 10.60
N GLY A 120 -0.57 -3.50 10.07
CA GLY A 120 -1.78 -2.67 10.11
C GLY A 120 -2.87 -3.16 11.07
N GLY A 121 -2.61 -4.20 11.87
CA GLY A 121 -3.64 -4.80 12.73
C GLY A 121 -4.82 -5.33 11.91
N ARG A 122 -6.04 -4.85 12.18
CA ARG A 122 -7.26 -5.22 11.43
C ARG A 122 -7.26 -4.69 9.99
N LEU A 123 -6.36 -3.74 9.65
CA LEU A 123 -6.15 -3.25 8.29
C LEU A 123 -5.12 -4.09 7.50
N GLY A 124 -4.65 -5.18 8.08
CA GLY A 124 -3.75 -6.15 7.44
C GLY A 124 -2.44 -6.26 8.21
N ASN A 125 -2.23 -7.40 8.86
CA ASN A 125 -1.05 -7.63 9.67
C ASN A 125 0.05 -8.42 8.95
N GLY A 126 -0.31 -9.16 7.89
CA GLY A 126 0.62 -9.98 7.12
C GLY A 126 0.21 -10.02 5.66
N TRP A 127 1.21 -9.96 4.78
CA TRP A 127 1.00 -9.71 3.36
C TRP A 127 0.15 -10.77 2.65
N LEU A 128 0.31 -12.05 3.03
CA LEU A 128 -0.33 -13.19 2.36
C LEU A 128 -1.84 -13.28 2.61
N VAL A 129 -2.35 -12.68 3.68
CA VAL A 129 -3.79 -12.68 4.00
C VAL A 129 -4.39 -11.34 3.61
N PRO A 130 -5.17 -11.26 2.52
CA PRO A 130 -5.80 -10.01 2.13
C PRO A 130 -6.91 -9.62 3.12
N VAL A 131 -7.13 -8.32 3.26
CA VAL A 131 -8.22 -7.77 4.07
C VAL A 131 -9.26 -7.16 3.15
N ASP A 132 -10.53 -7.46 3.41
CA ASP A 132 -11.66 -6.82 2.74
C ASP A 132 -12.14 -5.63 3.57
N LEU A 133 -11.86 -4.42 3.10
CA LEU A 133 -12.15 -3.17 3.82
C LEU A 133 -13.65 -3.01 4.08
N ALA A 134 -14.52 -3.41 3.15
CA ALA A 134 -15.97 -3.30 3.33
C ALA A 134 -16.51 -4.23 4.44
N ARG A 135 -15.73 -5.24 4.84
CA ARG A 135 -16.06 -6.12 5.97
C ARG A 135 -15.49 -5.64 7.29
N VAL A 136 -14.31 -5.02 7.27
CA VAL A 136 -13.62 -4.62 8.51
C VAL A 136 -13.89 -3.17 8.93
N LEU A 137 -14.36 -2.33 8.01
CA LEU A 137 -14.69 -0.93 8.26
C LEU A 137 -16.18 -0.69 8.02
N ALA A 138 -16.86 -0.17 9.04
CA ALA A 138 -18.23 0.32 8.91
C ALA A 138 -18.19 1.81 8.51
N PRO A 139 -18.82 2.21 7.39
CA PRO A 139 -18.85 3.61 6.97
C PRO A 139 -19.77 4.43 7.89
N GLY A 140 -19.31 5.61 8.27
CA GLY A 140 -20.13 6.68 8.84
C GLY A 140 -20.72 7.58 7.77
N ASP A 141 -21.68 8.43 8.15
CA ASP A 141 -22.39 9.31 7.22
C ASP A 141 -21.51 10.43 6.64
N ASP A 142 -20.38 10.72 7.28
CA ASP A 142 -19.42 11.78 6.92
C ASP A 142 -18.21 11.27 6.11
N GLY A 143 -18.26 10.01 5.64
CA GLY A 143 -17.16 9.36 4.91
C GLY A 143 -16.00 8.90 5.80
N THR A 144 -16.16 8.95 7.12
CA THR A 144 -15.21 8.34 8.06
C THR A 144 -15.58 6.89 8.37
N PHE A 145 -14.66 6.18 9.03
CA PHE A 145 -14.86 4.80 9.47
C PHE A 145 -14.43 4.66 10.93
N LEU A 146 -15.23 3.96 11.74
CA LEU A 146 -14.85 3.68 13.13
C LEU A 146 -13.79 2.56 13.17
N TYR A 147 -12.60 2.90 13.63
CA TYR A 147 -11.46 2.00 13.77
C TYR A 147 -10.72 2.25 15.10
N ASP A 148 -10.57 1.20 15.91
CA ASP A 148 -9.93 1.28 17.23
C ASP A 148 -10.44 2.45 18.09
N ARG A 149 -11.78 2.58 18.19
CA ARG A 149 -12.49 3.62 18.96
C ARG A 149 -12.27 5.06 18.46
N THR A 150 -11.78 5.23 17.24
CA THR A 150 -11.52 6.54 16.62
C THR A 150 -12.02 6.56 15.18
N ASN A 151 -12.35 7.73 14.67
CA ASN A 151 -12.71 7.87 13.26
C ASN A 151 -11.44 7.98 12.41
N ILE A 152 -11.41 7.21 11.32
CA ILE A 152 -10.35 7.26 10.32
C ILE A 152 -10.93 7.61 8.95
N ARG A 153 -10.08 8.11 8.05
CA ARG A 153 -10.37 8.27 6.62
C ARG A 153 -9.47 7.38 5.79
N VAL A 154 -10.00 6.90 4.68
CA VAL A 154 -9.29 6.05 3.72
C VAL A 154 -9.02 6.85 2.45
N HIS A 155 -7.75 7.07 2.14
CA HIS A 155 -7.30 7.87 1.00
C HIS A 155 -6.78 6.99 -0.12
N LEU A 156 -7.18 7.29 -1.34
CA LEU A 156 -6.74 6.65 -2.57
C LEU A 156 -5.67 7.53 -3.22
N SER A 157 -4.41 7.10 -3.13
CA SER A 157 -3.28 7.82 -3.73
C SER A 157 -3.46 7.91 -5.26
N ARG A 158 -3.15 9.10 -5.80
CA ARG A 158 -3.09 9.36 -7.25
C ARG A 158 -1.72 9.06 -7.86
N LEU A 159 -0.74 8.70 -7.02
CA LEU A 159 0.56 8.23 -7.46
C LEU A 159 0.41 6.85 -8.06
#